data_AF-A0A962SLU7-F1
#
_entry.id   AF-A0A962SLU7-F1
#
_cell.length_a   1.000
_cell.length_b   1.000
_cell.length_c   1.000
_cell.angle_alpha   90.00
_cell.angle_beta   90.00
_cell.angle_gamma   90.00
#
_symmetry.space_group_name_H-M   'P 1'
#
loop_
_entity.id
_entity.type
_entity.pdbx_description
1 polymer ?
#
loop_
_entity_poly.entity_id
_entity_poly.type
_entity_poly.pdbx_seq_one_letter_code
_entity_poly.pdbx_strand_id
1 'polypeptide(L)'
;MSQVQKNSYSELLNHLDERADIANAIEVKKVELVEASLIKQNCQHEAVQLSMEIQQRRHDIESAASVIGRSSVDATEQLEELNSALKEKQQESAEAESLVRSLNREIGELQARANFHSGTDIESVRAYQKALAAAEAETKRISSHIEEQEARIAKARDYSDPAADLHRKREEILGSIAIGEADQKALDAIDRKIADVREKAADEREQAERVISVAGDTIKGLRRRLEAATAEHERLMAIGGDVLNNYYRAEAEKEGKRYVKLAAELLESYGRLVGINMALPNERGVRFGSVHDIDIPVFSGLDAFQGFTPRVAKPGELAEAERARLRDNGIRL
;
A
#
# COMPACT_ATOMS: atom_id res chain seq x y z
N MET A 1 5.33 16.68 17.10
CA MET A 1 5.75 15.25 17.06
C MET A 1 6.94 15.07 17.97
N SER A 2 6.95 14.04 18.81
CA SER A 2 8.15 13.72 19.62
C SER A 2 9.26 13.17 18.72
N GLN A 3 10.52 13.26 19.17
CA GLN A 3 11.68 12.72 18.45
C GLN A 3 11.49 11.23 18.07
N VAL A 4 10.85 10.46 18.96
CA VAL A 4 10.54 9.03 18.78
C VAL A 4 9.57 8.80 17.60
N GLN A 5 8.58 9.68 17.42
CA GLN A 5 7.61 9.57 16.33
C GLN A 5 8.25 9.89 14.96
N LYS A 6 9.24 10.79 14.92
CA LYS A 6 9.98 11.08 13.69
C LYS A 6 10.89 9.91 13.27
N ASN A 7 11.51 9.24 14.24
CA ASN A 7 12.37 8.08 13.96
C ASN A 7 11.57 6.90 13.43
N SER A 8 10.46 6.54 14.09
CA SER A 8 9.56 5.45 13.64
C SER A 8 8.99 5.71 12.24
N TYR A 9 8.74 6.97 11.89
CA TYR A 9 8.26 7.33 10.55
C TYR A 9 9.35 7.26 9.47
N SER A 10 10.56 7.72 9.77
CA SER A 10 11.70 7.61 8.86
C SER A 10 12.05 6.16 8.57
N GLU A 11 11.95 5.28 9.57
CA GLU A 11 12.14 3.84 9.41
C GLU A 11 11.05 3.27 8.47
N LEU A 12 9.80 3.67 8.65
CA LEU A 12 8.69 3.24 7.79
C LEU A 12 8.88 3.64 6.31
N LEU A 13 9.40 4.84 6.05
CA LEU A 13 9.69 5.29 4.68
C LEU A 13 10.85 4.53 4.06
N ASN A 14 11.95 4.34 4.80
CA ASN A 14 13.09 3.54 4.32
C ASN A 14 12.66 2.10 3.97
N HIS A 15 11.73 1.52 4.76
CA HIS A 15 11.20 0.19 4.48
C HIS A 15 10.32 0.12 3.23
N LEU A 16 9.64 1.21 2.87
CA LEU A 16 8.87 1.27 1.62
C LEU A 16 9.79 1.32 0.40
N ASP A 17 10.88 2.09 0.48
CA ASP A 17 11.89 2.15 -0.57
C ASP A 17 12.60 0.79 -0.74
N GLU A 18 13.03 0.16 0.37
CA GLU A 18 13.61 -1.19 0.35
C GLU A 18 12.64 -2.23 -0.26
N ARG A 19 11.33 -2.07 -0.04
CA ARG A 19 10.32 -2.95 -0.67
C ARG A 19 10.18 -2.73 -2.16
N ALA A 20 10.22 -1.48 -2.62
CA ALA A 20 10.20 -1.17 -4.04
C ALA A 20 11.41 -1.81 -4.74
N ASP A 21 12.59 -1.75 -4.10
CA ASP A 21 13.80 -2.39 -4.60
C ASP A 21 13.70 -3.92 -4.62
N ILE A 22 13.18 -4.53 -3.55
CA ILE A 22 12.96 -5.99 -3.50
C ILE A 22 11.90 -6.42 -4.53
N ALA A 23 10.84 -5.65 -4.74
CA ALA A 23 9.81 -5.94 -5.72
C ALA A 23 10.39 -5.92 -7.15
N ASN A 24 11.19 -4.90 -7.47
CA ASN A 24 11.92 -4.85 -8.75
C ASN A 24 12.87 -6.04 -8.90
N ALA A 25 13.61 -6.41 -7.86
CA ALA A 25 14.50 -7.57 -7.88
C ALA A 25 13.72 -8.88 -8.14
N ILE A 26 12.53 -9.04 -7.55
CA ILE A 26 11.65 -10.19 -7.80
C ILE A 26 11.19 -10.22 -9.27
N GLU A 27 10.79 -9.09 -9.84
CA GLU A 27 10.34 -9.04 -11.25
C GLU A 27 11.48 -9.39 -12.21
N VAL A 28 12.69 -8.86 -11.98
CA VAL A 28 13.87 -9.25 -12.77
C VAL A 28 14.12 -10.76 -12.69
N LYS A 29 14.05 -11.34 -11.48
CA LYS A 29 14.24 -12.78 -11.26
C LYS A 29 13.15 -13.65 -11.89
N LYS A 30 11.91 -13.15 -11.96
CA LYS A 30 10.81 -13.84 -12.67
C LYS A 30 11.05 -13.90 -14.17
N VAL A 31 11.60 -12.83 -14.77
CA VAL A 31 11.99 -12.83 -16.19
C VAL A 31 13.07 -13.89 -16.44
N GLU A 32 14.13 -13.90 -15.62
CA GLU A 32 15.19 -14.93 -15.68
C GLU A 32 14.61 -16.36 -15.52
N LEU A 33 13.63 -16.55 -14.63
CA LEU A 33 12.97 -17.83 -14.42
C LEU A 33 12.18 -18.30 -15.64
N VAL A 34 11.48 -17.39 -16.31
CA VAL A 34 10.74 -17.69 -17.54
C VAL A 34 11.69 -18.10 -18.66
N GLU A 35 12.80 -17.36 -18.84
CA GLU A 35 13.83 -17.69 -19.83
C GLU A 35 14.46 -19.07 -19.56
N ALA A 36 14.87 -19.35 -18.32
CA ALA A 36 15.43 -20.64 -17.93
C ALA A 36 14.42 -21.79 -18.11
N SER A 37 13.13 -21.54 -17.86
CA SER A 37 12.06 -22.52 -18.06
C SER A 37 11.83 -22.82 -19.53
N LEU A 38 11.92 -21.82 -20.40
CA LEU A 38 11.82 -21.98 -21.85
C LEU A 38 13.00 -22.78 -22.41
N ILE A 39 14.23 -22.49 -21.97
CA ILE A 39 15.42 -23.26 -22.33
C ILE A 39 15.24 -24.73 -21.93
N LYS A 40 14.84 -24.99 -20.68
CA LYS A 40 14.54 -26.35 -20.21
C LYS A 40 13.54 -27.06 -21.12
N GLN A 41 12.42 -26.41 -21.46
CA GLN A 41 11.38 -27.00 -22.30
C GLN A 41 11.88 -27.29 -23.71
N ASN A 42 12.67 -26.41 -24.31
CA ASN A 42 13.26 -26.61 -25.63
C ASN A 42 14.26 -27.77 -25.63
N CYS A 43 15.19 -27.83 -24.66
CA CYS A 43 16.14 -28.93 -24.55
C CYS A 43 15.43 -30.28 -24.33
N GLN A 44 14.35 -30.31 -23.54
CA GLN A 44 13.52 -31.50 -23.37
C GLN A 44 12.83 -31.92 -24.67
N HIS A 45 12.31 -30.97 -25.44
CA HIS A 45 11.69 -31.24 -26.73
C HIS A 45 12.70 -31.81 -27.73
N GLU A 46 13.86 -31.17 -27.86
CA GLU A 46 14.96 -31.62 -28.72
C GLU A 46 15.47 -33.01 -28.31
N ALA A 47 15.61 -33.29 -27.01
CA ALA A 47 15.99 -34.61 -26.51
C ALA A 47 14.95 -35.69 -26.87
N VAL A 48 13.65 -35.37 -26.83
CA VAL A 48 12.60 -36.31 -27.27
C VAL A 48 12.70 -36.56 -28.78
N GLN A 49 12.90 -35.52 -29.60
CA GLN A 49 13.08 -35.68 -31.04
C GLN A 49 14.30 -36.54 -31.38
N LEU A 50 15.45 -36.27 -30.77
CA LEU A 50 16.67 -37.06 -30.95
C LEU A 50 16.48 -38.51 -30.50
N SER A 51 15.77 -38.75 -29.39
CA SER A 51 15.45 -40.10 -28.94
C SER A 51 14.57 -40.85 -29.93
N MET A 52 13.59 -40.19 -30.55
CA MET A 52 12.76 -40.79 -31.59
C MET A 52 13.57 -41.10 -32.86
N GLU A 53 14.46 -40.19 -33.27
CA GLU A 53 15.34 -40.41 -34.42
C GLU A 53 16.32 -41.57 -34.18
N ILE A 54 16.91 -41.67 -32.98
CA ILE A 54 17.76 -42.80 -32.59
C ILE A 54 16.97 -44.11 -32.65
N GLN A 55 15.73 -44.15 -32.18
CA GLN A 55 14.88 -45.35 -32.25
C GLN A 55 14.58 -45.76 -33.69
N GLN A 56 14.23 -44.79 -34.55
CA GLN A 56 13.98 -45.04 -35.97
C GLN A 56 15.25 -45.58 -36.66
N ARG A 57 16.40 -44.93 -36.43
CA ARG A 57 17.70 -45.35 -36.97
C ARG A 57 18.10 -46.74 -36.51
N ARG A 58 17.88 -47.09 -35.24
CA ARG A 58 18.10 -48.45 -34.73
C ARG A 58 17.26 -49.47 -35.48
N HIS A 59 15.98 -49.18 -35.66
CA HIS A 59 15.08 -50.06 -36.40
C HIS A 59 15.50 -50.24 -37.87
N ASP A 60 15.92 -49.16 -38.53
CA ASP A 60 16.41 -49.19 -39.91
C ASP A 60 17.71 -50.01 -40.03
N ILE A 61 18.62 -49.89 -39.07
CA ILE A 61 19.86 -50.70 -39.02
C ILE A 61 19.54 -52.18 -38.79
N GLU A 62 18.66 -52.51 -37.83
CA GLU A 62 18.26 -53.88 -37.52
C GLU A 62 17.56 -54.55 -38.71
N SER A 63 16.65 -53.83 -39.37
CA SER A 63 15.96 -54.31 -40.57
C SER A 63 16.92 -54.52 -41.74
N ALA A 64 17.84 -53.58 -42.01
CA ALA A 64 18.85 -53.72 -43.06
C ALA A 64 19.83 -54.88 -42.78
N ALA A 65 20.24 -55.07 -41.53
CA ALA A 65 21.11 -56.17 -41.12
C ALA A 65 20.44 -57.54 -41.35
N SER A 66 19.13 -57.65 -41.12
CA SER A 66 18.35 -58.87 -41.36
C SER A 66 18.21 -59.24 -42.85
N VAL A 67 18.31 -58.27 -43.76
CA VAL A 67 18.13 -58.46 -45.22
C VAL A 67 19.45 -58.68 -45.97
N ILE A 68 20.54 -57.99 -45.58
CA ILE A 68 21.78 -57.94 -46.38
C ILE A 68 22.98 -58.60 -45.66
N GLY A 69 22.88 -58.88 -44.36
CA GLY A 69 23.94 -59.56 -43.60
C GLY A 69 25.25 -58.77 -43.44
N ARG A 70 25.24 -57.46 -43.72
CA ARG A 70 26.36 -56.53 -43.50
C ARG A 70 25.84 -55.25 -42.85
N SER A 71 26.35 -54.91 -41.66
CA SER A 71 26.13 -53.60 -41.05
C SER A 71 27.01 -52.56 -41.73
N SER A 72 26.42 -51.41 -42.11
CA SER A 72 27.18 -50.26 -42.61
C SER A 72 27.89 -49.57 -41.44
N VAL A 73 29.21 -49.38 -41.54
CA VAL A 73 30.03 -48.65 -40.55
C VAL A 73 29.56 -47.20 -40.42
N ASP A 74 29.14 -46.58 -41.52
CA ASP A 74 28.63 -45.21 -41.55
C ASP A 74 27.32 -45.06 -40.75
N ALA A 75 26.49 -46.10 -40.69
CA ALA A 75 25.22 -46.06 -39.97
C ALA A 75 25.44 -46.15 -38.44
N THR A 76 26.49 -46.85 -38.01
CA THR A 76 26.88 -46.90 -36.60
C THR A 76 27.50 -45.58 -36.13
N GLU A 77 28.29 -44.91 -36.97
CA GLU A 77 28.91 -43.60 -36.67
C GLU A 77 27.84 -42.51 -36.50
N GLN A 78 26.86 -42.44 -37.39
CA GLN A 78 25.72 -41.51 -37.28
C GLN A 78 24.89 -41.75 -36.01
N LEU A 79 24.78 -43.00 -35.57
CA LEU A 79 24.07 -43.35 -34.35
C LEU A 79 24.85 -42.92 -33.10
N GLU A 80 26.18 -43.00 -33.12
CA GLU A 80 27.04 -42.45 -32.06
C GLU A 80 26.95 -40.93 -31.99
N GLU A 81 26.95 -40.22 -33.12
CA GLU A 81 26.76 -38.76 -33.18
C GLU A 81 25.42 -38.34 -32.56
N LEU A 82 24.32 -39.01 -32.93
CA LEU A 82 22.99 -38.73 -32.37
C LEU A 82 22.93 -39.01 -30.86
N ASN A 83 23.58 -40.07 -30.37
CA ASN A 83 23.64 -40.33 -28.93
C ASN A 83 24.47 -39.29 -28.19
N SER A 84 25.55 -38.77 -28.81
CA SER A 84 26.34 -37.68 -28.25
C SER A 84 25.51 -36.40 -28.15
N ALA A 85 24.79 -36.03 -29.22
CA ALA A 85 23.89 -34.88 -29.23
C ALA A 85 22.74 -35.03 -28.20
N LEU A 86 22.16 -36.23 -28.07
CA LEU A 86 21.14 -36.50 -27.05
C LEU A 86 21.69 -36.29 -25.64
N LYS A 87 22.90 -36.75 -25.36
CA LYS A 87 23.56 -36.59 -24.07
C LYS A 87 23.85 -35.12 -23.76
N GLU A 88 24.30 -34.36 -24.73
CA GLU A 88 24.51 -32.90 -24.60
C GLU A 88 23.19 -32.19 -24.26
N LYS A 89 22.10 -32.50 -24.97
CA LYS A 89 20.78 -31.91 -24.69
C LYS A 89 20.21 -32.31 -23.33
N GLN A 90 20.44 -33.53 -22.88
CA GLN A 90 20.09 -33.96 -21.53
C GLN A 90 20.89 -33.21 -20.47
N GLN A 91 22.17 -32.93 -20.72
CA GLN A 91 23.01 -32.13 -19.83
C GLN A 91 22.53 -30.68 -19.77
N GLU A 92 22.29 -30.03 -20.92
CA GLU A 92 21.72 -28.67 -20.97
C GLU A 92 20.38 -28.60 -20.22
N SER A 93 19.51 -29.60 -20.38
CA SER A 93 18.24 -29.66 -19.65
C SER A 93 18.44 -29.79 -18.13
N ALA A 94 19.46 -30.52 -17.68
CA ALA A 94 19.75 -30.69 -16.25
C ALA A 94 20.31 -29.39 -15.64
N GLU A 95 21.17 -28.69 -16.39
CA GLU A 95 21.70 -27.37 -16.01
C GLU A 95 20.58 -26.33 -15.90
N ALA A 96 19.70 -26.27 -16.90
CA ALA A 96 18.53 -25.39 -16.89
C ALA A 96 17.58 -25.70 -15.71
N GLU A 97 17.38 -26.98 -15.37
CA GLU A 97 16.56 -27.36 -14.22
C GLU A 97 17.20 -26.97 -12.88
N SER A 98 18.52 -27.07 -12.77
CA SER A 98 19.27 -26.58 -11.60
C SER A 98 19.09 -25.06 -11.44
N LEU A 99 19.20 -24.31 -12.54
CA LEU A 99 18.98 -22.87 -12.56
C LEU A 99 17.55 -22.49 -12.15
N VAL A 100 16.54 -23.16 -12.70
CA VAL A 100 15.13 -22.98 -12.32
C VAL A 100 14.93 -23.22 -10.82
N ARG A 101 15.55 -24.25 -10.25
CA ARG A 101 15.50 -24.52 -8.81
C ARG A 101 16.17 -23.42 -7.97
N SER A 102 17.33 -22.91 -8.42
CA SER A 102 18.03 -21.80 -7.75
C SER A 102 17.20 -20.52 -7.78
N LEU A 103 16.68 -20.13 -8.94
CA LEU A 103 15.86 -18.93 -9.10
C LEU A 103 14.58 -18.98 -8.27
N ASN A 104 13.91 -20.14 -8.21
CA ASN A 104 12.75 -20.31 -7.34
C ASN A 104 13.10 -20.15 -5.85
N ARG A 105 14.28 -20.62 -5.43
CA ARG A 105 14.77 -20.39 -4.06
C ARG A 105 15.04 -18.91 -3.82
N GLU A 106 15.78 -18.24 -4.71
CA GLU A 106 16.08 -16.80 -4.61
C GLU A 106 14.81 -15.96 -4.58
N ILE A 107 13.84 -16.24 -5.45
CA ILE A 107 12.52 -15.59 -5.44
C ILE A 107 11.81 -15.86 -4.10
N GLY A 108 11.84 -17.09 -3.60
CA GLY A 108 11.28 -17.44 -2.30
C GLY A 108 11.93 -16.68 -1.14
N GLU A 109 13.25 -16.51 -1.16
CA GLU A 109 14.01 -15.75 -0.16
C GLU A 109 13.74 -14.24 -0.26
N LEU A 110 13.65 -13.68 -1.46
CA LEU A 110 13.29 -12.28 -1.68
C LEU A 110 11.85 -12.01 -1.27
N GLN A 111 10.93 -12.90 -1.63
CA GLN A 111 9.54 -12.85 -1.17
C GLN A 111 9.50 -12.97 0.35
N ALA A 112 10.26 -13.89 0.96
CA ALA A 112 10.38 -13.99 2.39
C ALA A 112 10.88 -12.68 2.99
N ARG A 113 11.93 -12.03 2.45
CA ARG A 113 12.43 -10.72 2.93
C ARG A 113 11.41 -9.58 2.76
N ALA A 114 10.70 -9.53 1.63
CA ALA A 114 9.60 -8.59 1.42
C ALA A 114 8.47 -8.78 2.45
N ASN A 115 8.23 -10.05 2.81
CA ASN A 115 7.20 -10.47 3.76
C ASN A 115 7.67 -10.44 5.23
N PHE A 116 8.98 -10.50 5.50
CA PHE A 116 9.58 -10.58 6.83
C PHE A 116 9.55 -9.24 7.57
N HIS A 117 9.07 -8.18 6.92
CA HIS A 117 8.68 -6.94 7.58
C HIS A 117 7.34 -7.14 8.32
N SER A 118 7.38 -8.05 9.29
CA SER A 118 6.45 -8.28 10.39
C SER A 118 6.44 -7.13 11.41
N GLY A 119 7.03 -5.99 11.06
CA GLY A 119 7.28 -4.86 11.95
C GLY A 119 6.14 -3.84 12.03
N THR A 120 5.10 -3.93 11.18
CA THR A 120 3.92 -3.07 11.34
C THR A 120 3.07 -3.60 12.48
N ASP A 121 3.43 -3.21 13.70
CA ASP A 121 2.66 -3.47 14.90
C ASP A 121 1.51 -2.48 15.04
N ILE A 122 0.71 -2.68 16.10
CA ILE A 122 -0.44 -1.82 16.38
C ILE A 122 -0.04 -0.36 16.64
N GLU A 123 1.16 -0.13 17.18
CA GLU A 123 1.69 1.21 17.42
C GLU A 123 2.05 1.93 16.12
N SER A 124 2.54 1.19 15.12
CA SER A 124 2.82 1.71 13.78
C SER A 124 1.53 2.16 13.08
N VAL A 125 0.45 1.37 13.19
CA VAL A 125 -0.87 1.76 12.66
C VAL A 125 -1.40 3.01 13.36
N ARG A 126 -1.26 3.09 14.69
CA ARG A 126 -1.63 4.29 15.46
C ARG A 126 -0.80 5.52 15.07
N ALA A 127 0.50 5.35 14.87
CA ALA A 127 1.39 6.42 14.44
C ALA A 127 1.00 6.95 13.06
N TYR A 128 0.70 6.05 12.12
CA TYR A 128 0.18 6.40 10.80
C TYR A 128 -1.15 7.18 10.90
N GLN A 129 -2.13 6.68 11.65
CA GLN A 129 -3.42 7.38 11.83
C GLN A 129 -3.26 8.77 12.46
N LYS A 130 -2.34 8.90 13.42
CA LYS A 130 -2.02 10.20 14.03
C LYS A 130 -1.34 11.15 13.04
N ALA A 131 -0.45 10.65 12.19
CA ALA A 131 0.19 11.44 11.15
C ALA A 131 -0.83 11.93 10.11
N LEU A 132 -1.74 11.04 9.68
CA LEU A 132 -2.83 11.37 8.76
C LEU A 132 -3.74 12.44 9.35
N ALA A 133 -4.19 12.27 10.60
CA ALA A 133 -5.03 13.25 11.29
C ALA A 133 -4.30 14.61 11.48
N ALA A 134 -2.99 14.59 11.75
CA ALA A 134 -2.20 15.80 11.88
C ALA A 134 -2.05 16.53 10.53
N ALA A 135 -1.86 15.80 9.43
CA ALA A 135 -1.81 16.36 8.09
C ALA A 135 -3.16 16.99 7.69
N GLU A 136 -4.27 16.31 7.95
CA GLU A 136 -5.62 16.84 7.72
C GLU A 136 -5.92 18.09 8.58
N ALA A 137 -5.47 18.09 9.84
CA ALA A 137 -5.63 19.26 10.71
C ALA A 137 -4.81 20.46 10.21
N GLU A 138 -3.58 20.23 9.72
CA GLU A 138 -2.72 21.29 9.21
C GLU A 138 -3.27 21.90 7.91
N THR A 139 -3.79 21.09 6.97
CA THR A 139 -4.45 21.61 5.76
C THR A 139 -5.64 22.50 6.12
N LYS A 140 -6.52 22.05 7.03
CA LYS A 140 -7.65 22.84 7.53
C LYS A 140 -7.20 24.16 8.19
N ARG A 141 -6.16 24.11 9.02
CA ARG A 141 -5.62 25.29 9.70
C ARG A 141 -5.07 26.32 8.70
N ILE A 142 -4.33 25.88 7.69
CA ILE A 142 -3.78 26.78 6.67
C ILE A 142 -4.92 27.40 5.84
N SER A 143 -5.91 26.60 5.43
CA SER A 143 -7.08 27.11 4.70
C SER A 143 -7.84 28.18 5.48
N SER A 144 -8.09 27.95 6.77
CA SER A 144 -8.74 28.94 7.64
C SER A 144 -7.95 30.25 7.73
N HIS A 145 -6.62 30.20 7.83
CA HIS A 145 -5.81 31.42 7.81
C HIS A 145 -5.83 32.15 6.47
N ILE A 146 -5.99 31.44 5.34
CA ILE A 146 -6.16 32.06 4.03
C ILE A 146 -7.49 32.83 4.01
N GLU A 147 -8.58 32.21 4.46
CA GLU A 147 -9.90 32.85 4.55
C GLU A 147 -9.88 34.11 5.43
N GLU A 148 -9.17 34.06 6.57
CA GLU A 148 -8.97 35.22 7.44
C GLU A 148 -8.24 36.38 6.73
N GLN A 149 -7.20 36.09 5.93
CA GLN A 149 -6.50 37.13 5.16
C GLN A 149 -7.35 37.67 4.00
N GLU A 150 -8.11 36.80 3.33
CA GLU A 150 -9.05 37.22 2.27
C GLU A 150 -10.14 38.15 2.83
N ALA A 151 -10.65 37.87 4.04
CA ALA A 151 -11.58 38.75 4.75
C ALA A 151 -10.94 40.11 5.11
N ARG A 152 -9.65 40.14 5.51
CA ARG A 152 -8.92 41.40 5.75
C ARG A 152 -8.78 42.23 4.48
N ILE A 153 -8.49 41.60 3.34
CA ILE A 153 -8.43 42.26 2.04
C ILE A 153 -9.80 42.82 1.67
N ALA A 154 -10.88 42.04 1.84
CA ALA A 154 -12.24 42.48 1.55
C ALA A 154 -12.61 43.72 2.38
N LYS A 155 -12.33 43.70 3.68
CA LYS A 155 -12.57 44.84 4.58
C LYS A 155 -11.73 46.07 4.21
N ALA A 156 -10.47 45.89 3.81
CA ALA A 156 -9.61 46.99 3.40
C ALA A 156 -10.03 47.59 2.03
N ARG A 157 -10.68 46.80 1.17
CA ARG A 157 -11.23 47.27 -0.12
C ARG A 157 -12.57 47.99 0.00
N ASP A 158 -13.28 47.78 1.09
CA ASP A 158 -14.59 48.41 1.38
C ASP A 158 -14.40 49.87 1.84
N TYR A 159 -13.77 50.68 0.98
CA TYR A 159 -13.53 52.09 1.22
C TYR A 159 -14.52 52.93 0.40
N SER A 160 -15.46 53.60 1.09
CA SER A 160 -16.39 54.57 0.49
C SER A 160 -15.80 55.97 0.50
N ASP A 161 -16.07 56.81 -0.51
CA ASP A 161 -15.64 58.22 -0.53
C ASP A 161 -16.23 59.01 0.67
N PRO A 162 -15.40 59.38 1.67
CA PRO A 162 -15.89 60.07 2.86
C PRO A 162 -16.31 61.52 2.59
N ALA A 163 -16.00 62.08 1.41
CA ALA A 163 -16.36 63.44 1.03
C ALA A 163 -17.69 63.53 0.25
N ALA A 164 -18.36 62.40 -0.06
CA ALA A 164 -19.55 62.38 -0.90
C ALA A 164 -20.67 63.31 -0.39
N ASP A 165 -20.95 63.31 0.92
CA ASP A 165 -21.96 64.19 1.52
C ASP A 165 -21.52 65.65 1.57
N LEU A 166 -20.22 65.93 1.65
CA LEU A 166 -19.69 67.29 1.61
C LEU A 166 -19.74 67.87 0.20
N HIS A 167 -19.58 67.03 -0.83
CA HIS A 167 -19.77 67.43 -2.23
C HIS A 167 -21.22 67.84 -2.50
N ARG A 168 -22.22 67.10 -1.99
CA ARG A 168 -23.63 67.52 -2.07
C ARG A 168 -23.87 68.86 -1.37
N LYS A 169 -23.34 69.05 -0.16
CA LYS A 169 -23.45 70.33 0.56
C LYS A 169 -22.76 71.48 -0.18
N ARG A 170 -21.66 71.21 -0.86
CA ARG A 170 -20.97 72.19 -1.70
C ARG A 170 -21.83 72.61 -2.89
N GLU A 171 -22.51 71.66 -3.55
CA GLU A 171 -23.46 71.93 -4.63
C GLU A 171 -24.64 72.79 -4.14
N GLU A 172 -25.20 72.49 -2.96
CA GLU A 172 -26.27 73.28 -2.33
C GLU A 172 -25.83 74.72 -2.01
N ILE A 173 -24.62 74.91 -1.47
CA ILE A 173 -24.06 76.23 -1.18
C ILE A 173 -23.82 77.02 -2.46
N LEU A 174 -23.31 76.39 -3.52
CA LEU A 174 -23.14 77.03 -4.84
C LEU A 174 -24.49 77.47 -5.42
N GLY A 175 -25.54 76.66 -5.28
CA GLY A 175 -26.90 77.04 -5.64
C GLY A 175 -27.40 78.25 -4.85
N SER A 176 -27.15 78.26 -3.54
CA SER A 176 -27.55 79.35 -2.64
C SER A 176 -26.80 80.67 -2.92
N ILE A 177 -25.53 80.61 -3.32
CA ILE A 177 -24.74 81.78 -3.75
C ILE A 177 -25.32 82.36 -5.05
N ALA A 178 -25.73 81.52 -6.00
CA ALA A 178 -26.27 81.98 -7.29
C ALA A 178 -27.58 82.79 -7.14
N ILE A 179 -28.36 82.53 -6.08
CA ILE A 179 -29.58 83.27 -5.75
C ILE A 179 -29.37 84.37 -4.70
N GLY A 180 -28.13 84.58 -4.25
CA GLY A 180 -27.77 85.65 -3.31
C GLY A 180 -28.10 85.37 -1.83
N GLU A 181 -28.43 84.14 -1.47
CA GLU A 181 -28.81 83.72 -0.11
C GLU A 181 -27.63 83.24 0.74
N ALA A 182 -26.47 82.98 0.12
CA ALA A 182 -25.24 82.59 0.80
C ALA A 182 -24.05 83.43 0.31
N ASP A 183 -23.00 83.47 1.14
CA ASP A 183 -21.77 84.21 0.85
C ASP A 183 -20.59 83.28 0.50
N GLN A 184 -19.56 83.87 -0.09
CA GLN A 184 -18.33 83.15 -0.48
C GLN A 184 -17.64 82.48 0.73
N LYS A 185 -17.84 83.00 1.95
CA LYS A 185 -17.24 82.43 3.17
C LYS A 185 -17.81 81.04 3.48
N ALA A 186 -19.09 80.80 3.23
CA ALA A 186 -19.69 79.47 3.38
C ALA A 186 -19.08 78.44 2.40
N LEU A 187 -18.78 78.87 1.17
CA LEU A 187 -18.10 78.03 0.17
C LEU A 187 -16.64 77.73 0.56
N ASP A 188 -15.90 78.75 0.99
CA ASP A 188 -14.50 78.55 1.43
C ASP A 188 -14.42 77.62 2.66
N ALA A 189 -15.42 77.65 3.55
CA ALA A 189 -15.49 76.78 4.71
C ALA A 189 -15.79 75.32 4.35
N ILE A 190 -16.67 75.06 3.37
CA ILE A 190 -16.95 73.68 2.91
C ILE A 190 -15.77 73.13 2.09
N ASP A 191 -15.11 73.95 1.29
CA ASP A 191 -13.94 73.55 0.51
C ASP A 191 -12.76 73.17 1.40
N ARG A 192 -12.52 73.91 2.49
CA ARG A 192 -11.54 73.52 3.52
C ARG A 192 -11.88 72.18 4.17
N LYS A 193 -13.14 71.95 4.53
CA LYS A 193 -13.58 70.65 5.10
C LYS A 193 -13.40 69.51 4.12
N ILE A 194 -13.67 69.72 2.82
CA ILE A 194 -13.44 68.72 1.78
C ILE A 194 -11.94 68.43 1.66
N ALA A 195 -11.08 69.45 1.69
CA ALA A 195 -9.64 69.27 1.65
C ALA A 195 -9.13 68.46 2.88
N ASP A 196 -9.55 68.82 4.09
CA ASP A 196 -9.16 68.11 5.32
C ASP A 196 -9.62 66.65 5.33
N VAL A 197 -10.83 66.36 4.83
CA VAL A 197 -11.37 65.00 4.71
C VAL A 197 -10.60 64.20 3.65
N ARG A 198 -10.22 64.83 2.54
CA ARG A 198 -9.43 64.18 1.48
C ARG A 198 -8.01 63.87 1.91
N GLU A 199 -7.39 64.72 2.72
CA GLU A 199 -6.05 64.45 3.27
C GLU A 199 -6.09 63.22 4.19
N LYS A 200 -7.04 63.16 5.13
CA LYS A 200 -7.23 61.98 6.01
C LYS A 200 -7.60 60.72 5.22
N ALA A 201 -8.43 60.86 4.19
CA ALA A 201 -8.79 59.79 3.27
C ALA A 201 -7.59 59.22 2.52
N ALA A 202 -6.61 60.05 2.16
CA ALA A 202 -5.40 59.62 1.49
C ALA A 202 -4.55 58.74 2.41
N ASP A 203 -4.39 59.12 3.68
CA ASP A 203 -3.68 58.33 4.68
C ASP A 203 -4.36 56.97 4.95
N GLU A 204 -5.70 56.96 5.08
CA GLU A 204 -6.48 55.74 5.27
C GLU A 204 -6.39 54.81 4.05
N ARG A 205 -6.41 55.38 2.84
CA ARG A 205 -6.22 54.62 1.60
C ARG A 205 -4.82 54.02 1.50
N GLU A 206 -3.79 54.77 1.85
CA GLU A 206 -2.42 54.25 1.87
C GLU A 206 -2.28 53.10 2.88
N GLN A 207 -2.89 53.23 4.06
CA GLN A 207 -2.94 52.14 5.04
C GLN A 207 -3.68 50.91 4.51
N ALA A 208 -4.82 51.10 3.85
CA ALA A 208 -5.58 50.02 3.22
C ALA A 208 -4.76 49.31 2.13
N GLU A 209 -4.07 50.05 1.27
CA GLU A 209 -3.20 49.50 0.23
C GLU A 209 -2.04 48.69 0.84
N ARG A 210 -1.42 49.17 1.93
CA ARG A 210 -0.40 48.42 2.67
C ARG A 210 -0.96 47.12 3.27
N VAL A 211 -2.15 47.16 3.88
CA VAL A 211 -2.82 45.96 4.42
C VAL A 211 -3.10 44.95 3.31
N ILE A 212 -3.61 45.39 2.17
CA ILE A 212 -3.90 44.54 1.01
C ILE A 212 -2.62 43.88 0.49
N SER A 213 -1.53 44.65 0.38
CA SER A 213 -0.23 44.15 -0.08
C SER A 213 0.32 43.07 0.85
N VAL A 214 0.39 43.35 2.16
CA VAL A 214 0.90 42.41 3.17
C VAL A 214 0.04 41.16 3.26
N ALA A 215 -1.29 41.30 3.25
CA ALA A 215 -2.20 40.16 3.26
C ALA A 215 -2.07 39.33 1.97
N GLY A 216 -1.91 39.98 0.82
CA GLY A 216 -1.71 39.32 -0.47
C GLY A 216 -0.43 38.48 -0.52
N ASP A 217 0.69 39.00 -0.03
CA ASP A 217 1.94 38.23 0.05
C ASP A 217 1.87 37.11 1.09
N THR A 218 1.17 37.35 2.21
CA THR A 218 0.88 36.31 3.22
C THR A 218 0.07 35.17 2.62
N ILE A 219 -0.99 35.47 1.85
CA ILE A 219 -1.80 34.46 1.14
C ILE A 219 -0.95 33.65 0.16
N LYS A 220 -0.07 34.27 -0.62
CA LYS A 220 0.84 33.55 -1.54
C LYS A 220 1.72 32.55 -0.77
N GLY A 221 2.28 32.98 0.36
CA GLY A 221 3.07 32.11 1.23
C GLY A 221 2.25 30.95 1.81
N LEU A 222 1.04 31.23 2.30
CA LEU A 222 0.13 30.22 2.84
C LEU A 222 -0.31 29.21 1.77
N ARG A 223 -0.59 29.66 0.53
CA ARG A 223 -0.97 28.76 -0.59
C ARG A 223 0.13 27.76 -0.93
N ARG A 224 1.40 28.17 -0.97
CA ARG A 224 2.53 27.25 -1.16
C ARG A 224 2.63 26.22 -0.02
N ARG A 225 2.37 26.64 1.21
CA ARG A 225 2.36 25.72 2.37
C ARG A 225 1.17 24.77 2.33
N LEU A 226 0.01 25.24 1.86
CA LEU A 226 -1.18 24.41 1.68
C LEU A 226 -0.91 23.32 0.65
N GLU A 227 -0.33 23.66 -0.50
CA GLU A 227 0.05 22.69 -1.54
C GLU A 227 0.96 21.59 -0.98
N ALA A 228 2.01 21.95 -0.23
CA ALA A 228 2.90 20.99 0.40
C ALA A 228 2.19 20.11 1.46
N ALA A 229 1.30 20.70 2.26
CA ALA A 229 0.53 19.95 3.26
C ALA A 229 -0.48 18.99 2.62
N THR A 230 -1.14 19.40 1.54
CA THR A 230 -2.05 18.56 0.76
C THR A 230 -1.30 17.41 0.11
N ALA A 231 -0.14 17.66 -0.50
CA ALA A 231 0.68 16.61 -1.09
C ALA A 231 1.12 15.57 -0.05
N GLU A 232 1.50 15.98 1.15
CA GLU A 232 1.84 15.04 2.23
C GLU A 232 0.61 14.24 2.71
N HIS A 233 -0.56 14.87 2.81
CA HIS A 233 -1.80 14.19 3.17
C HIS A 233 -2.19 13.15 2.11
N GLU A 234 -2.12 13.49 0.82
CA GLU A 234 -2.37 12.57 -0.29
C GLU A 234 -1.37 11.41 -0.31
N ARG A 235 -0.09 11.70 -0.06
CA ARG A 235 0.95 10.67 0.05
C ARG A 235 0.68 9.70 1.20
N LEU A 236 0.28 10.21 2.37
CA LEU A 236 -0.11 9.38 3.51
C LEU A 236 -1.33 8.50 3.15
N MET A 237 -2.36 9.07 2.53
CA MET A 237 -3.53 8.33 2.07
C MET A 237 -3.18 7.19 1.12
N ALA A 238 -2.25 7.43 0.17
CA ALA A 238 -1.81 6.41 -0.78
C ALA A 238 -1.13 5.21 -0.09
N ILE A 239 -0.38 5.46 0.99
CA ILE A 239 0.37 4.43 1.73
C ILE A 239 -0.53 3.69 2.75
N GLY A 240 -1.68 4.25 3.10
CA GLY A 240 -2.56 3.71 4.16
C GLY A 240 -3.03 2.27 3.94
N GLY A 241 -3.31 1.91 2.68
CA GLY A 241 -3.69 0.54 2.32
C GLY A 241 -2.60 -0.46 2.66
N ASP A 242 -1.34 -0.12 2.38
CA ASP A 242 -0.19 -0.99 2.62
C ASP A 242 0.10 -1.15 4.11
N VAL A 243 -0.01 -0.07 4.89
CA VAL A 243 0.20 -0.12 6.35
C VAL A 243 -0.81 -1.07 7.02
N LEU A 244 -2.10 -0.94 6.70
CA LEU A 244 -3.13 -1.81 7.26
C LEU A 244 -2.96 -3.26 6.78
N ASN A 245 -2.69 -3.47 5.50
CA ASN A 245 -2.49 -4.80 4.94
C ASN A 245 -1.29 -5.51 5.60
N ASN A 246 -0.17 -4.79 5.80
CA ASN A 246 0.99 -5.33 6.50
C ASN A 246 0.69 -5.70 7.95
N TYR A 247 -0.05 -4.86 8.67
CA TYR A 247 -0.49 -5.16 10.03
C TYR A 247 -1.35 -6.44 10.08
N TYR A 248 -2.35 -6.55 9.21
CA TYR A 248 -3.22 -7.74 9.15
C TYR A 248 -2.43 -9.00 8.80
N ARG A 249 -1.48 -8.88 7.87
CA ARG A 249 -0.62 -9.99 7.50
C ARG A 249 0.28 -10.42 8.65
N ALA A 250 0.82 -9.48 9.42
CA ALA A 250 1.64 -9.77 10.60
C ALA A 250 0.83 -10.46 11.71
N GLU A 251 -0.40 -9.99 12.00
CA GLU A 251 -1.28 -10.64 12.96
C GLU A 251 -1.76 -12.01 12.47
N ALA A 252 -2.06 -12.16 11.18
CA ALA A 252 -2.41 -13.45 10.58
C ALA A 252 -1.26 -14.45 10.68
N GLU A 253 -0.01 -14.03 10.43
CA GLU A 253 1.18 -14.87 10.56
C GLU A 253 1.41 -15.30 12.03
N LYS A 254 1.20 -14.39 12.98
CA LYS A 254 1.31 -14.68 14.41
C LYS A 254 0.27 -15.71 14.86
N GLU A 255 -0.98 -15.54 14.46
CA GLU A 255 -2.04 -16.51 14.77
C GLU A 255 -1.83 -17.81 14.00
N GLY A 256 -1.32 -17.76 12.76
CA GLY A 256 -0.93 -18.92 11.97
C GLY A 256 0.16 -19.75 12.64
N LYS A 257 1.21 -19.11 13.17
CA LYS A 257 2.26 -19.79 13.97
C LYS A 257 1.68 -20.46 15.22
N ARG A 258 0.75 -19.78 15.91
CA ARG A 258 0.05 -20.34 17.07
C ARG A 258 -0.81 -21.54 16.68
N TYR A 259 -1.55 -21.43 15.58
CA TYR A 259 -2.38 -22.49 15.03
C TYR A 259 -1.54 -23.73 14.69
N VAL A 260 -0.43 -23.57 13.95
CA VAL A 260 0.46 -24.68 13.57
C VAL A 260 1.01 -25.38 14.82
N LYS A 261 1.41 -24.61 15.83
CA LYS A 261 1.88 -25.17 17.11
C LYS A 261 0.78 -26.00 17.80
N LEU A 262 -0.42 -25.46 17.93
CA LEU A 262 -1.56 -26.16 18.55
C LEU A 262 -1.97 -27.40 17.75
N ALA A 263 -1.93 -27.34 16.41
CA ALA A 263 -2.22 -28.47 15.55
C ALA A 263 -1.20 -29.61 15.76
N ALA A 264 0.09 -29.29 15.91
CA ALA A 264 1.12 -30.28 16.22
C ALA A 264 0.88 -30.94 17.59
N GLU A 265 0.55 -30.15 18.63
CA GLU A 265 0.20 -30.65 19.97
C GLU A 265 -1.06 -31.55 19.94
N LEU A 266 -2.05 -31.19 19.12
CA LEU A 266 -3.26 -31.99 18.91
C LEU A 266 -2.95 -33.31 18.22
N LEU A 267 -2.15 -33.31 17.16
CA LEU A 267 -1.73 -34.52 16.44
C LEU A 267 -0.97 -35.48 17.38
N GLU A 268 -0.07 -34.97 18.20
CA GLU A 268 0.64 -35.77 19.20
C GLU A 268 -0.33 -36.39 20.22
N SER A 269 -1.25 -35.58 20.76
CA SER A 269 -2.26 -36.05 21.71
C SER A 269 -3.18 -37.09 21.11
N TYR A 270 -3.60 -36.90 19.86
CA TYR A 270 -4.40 -37.85 19.11
C TYR A 270 -3.66 -39.18 18.92
N GLY A 271 -2.40 -39.16 18.47
CA GLY A 271 -1.59 -40.36 18.31
C GLY A 271 -1.47 -41.17 19.60
N ARG A 272 -1.29 -40.47 20.75
CA ARG A 272 -1.30 -41.10 22.08
C ARG A 272 -2.64 -41.74 22.41
N LEU A 273 -3.76 -41.04 22.19
CA LEU A 273 -5.10 -41.56 22.48
C LEU A 273 -5.46 -42.76 21.61
N VAL A 274 -5.11 -42.76 20.31
CA VAL A 274 -5.27 -43.92 19.43
C VAL A 274 -4.46 -45.10 19.95
N GLY A 275 -3.19 -44.88 20.29
CA GLY A 275 -2.33 -45.93 20.85
C GLY A 275 -2.88 -46.53 22.14
N ILE A 276 -3.38 -45.69 23.06
CA ILE A 276 -4.04 -46.15 24.30
C ILE A 276 -5.32 -46.91 23.98
N ASN A 277 -6.16 -46.42 23.07
CA ASN A 277 -7.42 -47.07 22.70
C ASN A 277 -7.18 -48.47 22.12
N MET A 278 -6.18 -48.64 21.24
CA MET A 278 -5.82 -49.94 20.68
C MET A 278 -5.22 -50.91 21.73
N ALA A 279 -4.68 -50.39 22.83
CA ALA A 279 -4.14 -51.19 23.93
C ALA A 279 -5.22 -51.61 24.95
N LEU A 280 -6.43 -51.04 24.89
CA LEU A 280 -7.52 -51.37 25.81
C LEU A 280 -8.29 -52.61 25.31
N PRO A 281 -8.48 -53.65 26.16
CA PRO A 281 -8.98 -54.96 25.73
C PRO A 281 -10.48 -55.04 25.37
N ASN A 282 -11.25 -53.94 25.44
CA ASN A 282 -12.68 -53.89 25.14
C ASN A 282 -13.02 -52.57 24.43
N GLU A 283 -12.98 -52.53 23.10
CA GLU A 283 -13.08 -51.27 22.36
C GLU A 283 -14.49 -50.65 22.35
N ARG A 284 -14.52 -49.33 22.53
CA ARG A 284 -15.59 -48.44 22.05
C ARG A 284 -14.97 -47.60 20.92
N GLY A 285 -15.62 -47.57 19.74
CA GLY A 285 -15.03 -47.01 18.52
C GLY A 285 -14.74 -45.49 18.56
N VAL A 286 -13.87 -45.04 17.67
CA VAL A 286 -13.61 -43.61 17.40
C VAL A 286 -14.70 -43.07 16.48
N ARG A 287 -15.28 -41.93 16.84
CA ARG A 287 -16.19 -41.15 15.99
C ARG A 287 -15.50 -39.84 15.60
N PHE A 288 -15.93 -39.21 14.52
CA PHE A 288 -15.42 -37.91 14.11
C PHE A 288 -16.56 -36.89 14.17
N GLY A 289 -16.28 -35.74 14.76
CA GLY A 289 -17.12 -34.55 14.67
C GLY A 289 -16.49 -33.59 13.66
N SER A 290 -17.23 -33.20 12.63
CA SER A 290 -16.72 -32.30 11.58
C SER A 290 -17.13 -30.86 11.83
N VAL A 291 -16.20 -29.93 11.69
CA VAL A 291 -16.50 -28.49 11.64
C VAL A 291 -15.73 -27.85 10.48
N HIS A 292 -16.46 -27.34 9.48
CA HIS A 292 -15.88 -26.66 8.31
C HIS A 292 -14.68 -27.42 7.72
N ASP A 293 -14.87 -28.71 7.42
CA ASP A 293 -13.87 -29.62 6.84
C ASP A 293 -12.71 -30.02 7.77
N ILE A 294 -12.75 -29.65 9.06
CA ILE A 294 -11.84 -30.18 10.09
C ILE A 294 -12.54 -31.30 10.86
N ASP A 295 -12.02 -32.51 10.73
CA ASP A 295 -12.51 -33.67 11.48
C ASP A 295 -11.79 -33.78 12.83
N ILE A 296 -12.56 -33.59 13.91
CA ILE A 296 -12.08 -33.71 15.28
C ILE A 296 -12.44 -35.11 15.81
N PRO A 297 -11.45 -35.92 16.19
CA PRO A 297 -11.70 -37.26 16.72
C PRO A 297 -12.33 -37.22 18.11
N VAL A 298 -13.33 -38.06 18.31
CA VAL A 298 -14.12 -38.22 19.55
C VAL A 298 -14.07 -39.69 19.96
N PHE A 299 -13.42 -39.97 21.09
CA PHE A 299 -13.25 -41.34 21.60
C PHE A 299 -14.48 -41.74 22.42
N SER A 300 -15.26 -42.69 21.89
CA SER A 300 -16.51 -43.09 22.52
C SER A 300 -16.24 -43.74 23.87
N GLY A 301 -16.89 -43.26 24.92
CA GLY A 301 -16.83 -43.89 26.24
C GLY A 301 -15.71 -43.42 27.17
N LEU A 302 -14.99 -42.37 26.79
CA LEU A 302 -14.22 -41.56 27.72
C LEU A 302 -15.09 -40.38 28.21
N ASP A 303 -15.16 -40.18 29.52
CA ASP A 303 -16.00 -39.13 30.12
C ASP A 303 -15.61 -37.72 29.66
N ALA A 304 -14.33 -37.51 29.34
CA ALA A 304 -13.81 -36.24 28.83
C ALA A 304 -14.47 -35.78 27.51
N PHE A 305 -15.09 -36.69 26.74
CA PHE A 305 -15.74 -36.39 25.47
C PHE A 305 -17.27 -36.37 25.56
N GLN A 306 -17.86 -36.61 26.74
CA GLN A 306 -19.31 -36.53 26.90
C GLN A 306 -19.80 -35.09 26.72
N GLY A 307 -20.71 -34.87 25.78
CA GLY A 307 -21.30 -33.56 25.50
C GLY A 307 -20.42 -32.61 24.68
N PHE A 308 -19.26 -33.06 24.17
CA PHE A 308 -18.44 -32.25 23.28
C PHE A 308 -19.11 -32.12 21.90
N THR A 309 -19.61 -30.92 21.61
CA THR A 309 -20.07 -30.52 20.27
C THR A 309 -19.20 -29.39 19.76
N PRO A 310 -18.30 -29.63 18.80
CA PRO A 310 -17.45 -28.57 18.28
C PRO A 310 -18.33 -27.56 17.52
N ARG A 311 -18.20 -26.28 17.89
CA ARG A 311 -18.94 -25.17 17.27
C ARG A 311 -17.95 -24.07 16.91
N VAL A 312 -17.98 -23.66 15.64
CA VAL A 312 -17.26 -22.47 15.17
C VAL A 312 -18.25 -21.33 15.03
N ALA A 313 -17.87 -20.14 15.49
CA ALA A 313 -18.63 -18.92 15.27
C ALA A 313 -18.69 -18.61 13.77
N LYS A 314 -19.80 -18.03 13.31
CA LYS A 314 -19.94 -17.74 11.87
C LYS A 314 -18.87 -16.74 11.43
N PRO A 315 -18.39 -16.78 10.17
CA PRO A 315 -17.36 -15.85 9.68
C PRO A 315 -17.69 -14.37 9.93
N GLY A 316 -18.96 -13.98 9.84
CA GLY A 316 -19.41 -12.62 10.16
C GLY A 316 -19.26 -12.25 11.63
N GLU A 317 -19.52 -13.18 12.56
CA GLU A 317 -19.36 -12.98 14.00
C GLU A 317 -17.87 -12.81 14.38
N LEU A 318 -17.00 -13.59 13.73
CA LEU A 318 -15.55 -13.49 13.90
C LEU A 318 -14.99 -12.16 13.36
N ALA A 319 -15.44 -11.74 12.17
CA ALA A 319 -15.04 -10.47 11.59
C ALA A 319 -15.50 -9.28 12.44
N GLU A 320 -16.71 -9.34 13.02
CA GLU A 320 -17.24 -8.30 13.89
C GLU A 320 -16.50 -8.23 15.24
N ALA A 321 -16.17 -9.39 15.82
CA ALA A 321 -15.35 -9.47 17.02
C ALA A 321 -13.95 -8.88 16.81
N GLU A 322 -13.31 -9.16 15.67
CA GLU A 322 -12.00 -8.60 15.36
C GLU A 322 -12.07 -7.08 15.12
N ARG A 323 -13.10 -6.59 14.40
CA ARG A 323 -13.34 -5.14 14.27
C ARG A 323 -13.58 -4.46 15.62
N ALA A 324 -14.25 -5.13 16.56
CA ALA A 324 -14.42 -4.62 17.93
C ALA A 324 -13.06 -4.53 18.65
N ARG A 325 -12.24 -5.59 18.61
CA ARG A 325 -10.88 -5.60 19.17
C ARG A 325 -10.02 -4.46 18.63
N LEU A 326 -10.09 -4.19 17.33
CA LEU A 326 -9.32 -3.12 16.69
C LEU A 326 -9.80 -1.73 17.12
N ARG A 327 -11.12 -1.54 17.25
CA ARG A 327 -11.71 -0.29 17.78
C ARG A 327 -11.30 -0.02 19.22
N ASP A 328 -11.30 -1.05 20.07
CA ASP A 328 -10.85 -0.94 21.47
C ASP A 328 -9.37 -0.56 21.56
N ASN A 329 -8.58 -0.97 20.57
CA ASN A 329 -7.20 -0.55 20.40
C ASN A 329 -7.03 0.80 19.67
N GLY A 330 -8.10 1.54 19.44
CA GLY A 330 -8.05 2.88 18.85
C GLY A 330 -7.78 2.92 17.34
N ILE A 331 -7.82 1.78 16.65
CA ILE A 331 -7.72 1.73 15.19
C ILE A 331 -9.10 2.05 14.60
N ARG A 332 -9.17 3.13 13.80
CA ARG A 332 -10.33 3.46 12.97
C ARG A 332 -10.14 2.89 11.56
N LEU A 333 -10.97 1.92 11.20
CA LEU A 333 -11.04 1.31 9.86
C LEU A 333 -11.99 2.08 8.95
#